data_AF-W3REE7-F1
#
_entry.id   AF-W3REE7-F1
#
_cell.length_a   1.000
_cell.length_b   1.000
_cell.length_c   1.000
_cell.angle_alpha   90.00
_cell.angle_beta   90.00
_cell.angle_gamma   90.00
#
_symmetry.space_group_name_H-M   'P 1'
#
loop_
_entity.id
_entity.type
_entity.pdbx_description
1 polymer ?
#
loop_
_entity_poly.entity_id
_entity_poly.type
_entity_poly.pdbx_seq_one_letter_code
_entity_poly.pdbx_strand_id
1 'polypeptide(L)'
;MSGFLGPVPDEIERFELTVEGALPPELSGLYLRNGSNPMPGQDPGHNFTGQGMVHGIRLEGGRAIWYRNRWVKTPTMQGARAVRPDGTRDVTAGVANTSILHYDGRILALVENALPYELTRELDTVGPYDFGGALKSPMTAHPKTDPATGEIHFFGYDFRPPFLVYHVATRDGVLKHSVPLAVTGPTMMHDFAMTARHVIWLDMPVVFDMQLAMGRRGMPYRWSDDYPPRIGVMPRGGSNADVRWFAVKPGYVFHVGNAHEDAQGRIVLDGVYYDRASFDRLWNRLGGASVAATGEPQATKGGVLYQWTLDLANGAVSEGPIDDLSVEFPVVNGERVGRDHRYVYAVNNSFIEDRGGMNVVKFDVKTGERRAHAFERGWIPGEAIFVAAKNATSEDDGWLMSIATHALEDRAQFVVQDASDPALKPVATVTLPRRVPAGFHGAWIAGD
;
A
#
# COMPACT_ATOMS: atom_id res chain seq x y z
N MET A 1 12.64 -5.58 16.14
CA MET A 1 12.45 -4.27 15.47
C MET A 1 12.81 -3.15 16.44
N SER A 2 13.31 -2.00 15.98
CA SER A 2 13.78 -0.89 16.83
C SER A 2 13.60 0.47 16.16
N GLY A 3 13.82 1.56 16.90
CA GLY A 3 13.69 2.94 16.41
C GLY A 3 12.27 3.25 15.96
N PHE A 4 12.13 3.94 14.82
CA PHE A 4 10.83 4.31 14.24
C PHE A 4 9.97 3.12 13.82
N LEU A 5 10.54 1.91 13.68
CA LEU A 5 9.82 0.64 13.44
C LEU A 5 9.52 -0.13 14.74
N GLY A 6 9.96 0.36 15.89
CA GLY A 6 9.72 -0.30 17.17
C GLY A 6 8.22 -0.31 17.52
N PRO A 7 7.65 -1.43 17.99
CA PRO A 7 6.23 -1.52 18.33
C PRO A 7 5.88 -0.71 19.57
N VAL A 8 4.61 -0.33 19.70
CA VAL A 8 4.03 0.17 20.96
C VAL A 8 3.43 -0.99 21.77
N PRO A 9 3.54 -0.96 23.11
CA PRO A 9 3.13 -2.06 23.96
C PRO A 9 1.66 -2.02 24.39
N ASP A 10 0.92 -0.96 24.05
CA ASP A 10 -0.38 -0.63 24.64
C ASP A 10 -1.41 -0.11 23.62
N GLU A 11 -2.69 -0.35 23.92
CA GLU A 11 -3.84 0.32 23.28
C GLU A 11 -4.27 1.50 24.15
N ILE A 12 -4.44 2.67 23.55
CA ILE A 12 -4.92 3.86 24.23
C ILE A 12 -6.07 4.50 23.47
N GLU A 13 -6.83 5.33 24.17
CA GLU A 13 -7.71 6.32 23.56
C GLU A 13 -7.51 7.67 24.24
N ARG A 14 -7.55 8.75 23.46
CA ARG A 14 -7.46 10.12 23.96
C ARG A 14 -8.38 11.00 23.15
N PHE A 15 -8.95 11.99 23.82
CA PHE A 15 -9.88 12.94 23.24
C PHE A 15 -9.25 14.34 23.21
N GLU A 16 -9.79 15.20 22.36
CA GLU A 16 -9.42 16.63 22.26
C GLU A 16 -7.91 16.83 22.10
N LEU A 17 -7.39 16.38 20.96
CA LEU A 17 -5.95 16.42 20.69
C LEU A 17 -5.49 17.85 20.43
N THR A 18 -4.24 18.15 20.80
CA THR A 18 -3.61 19.45 20.55
C THR A 18 -3.36 19.64 19.06
N VAL A 19 -3.89 20.74 18.51
CA VAL A 19 -3.74 21.16 17.12
C VAL A 19 -2.88 22.42 17.05
N GLU A 20 -1.85 22.39 16.22
CA GLU A 20 -1.09 23.56 15.77
C GLU A 20 -1.50 23.90 14.34
N GLY A 21 -1.63 25.19 14.03
CA GLY A 21 -2.22 25.65 12.76
C GLY A 21 -3.75 25.56 12.77
N ALA A 22 -4.37 25.33 11.62
CA ALA A 22 -5.83 25.27 11.47
C ALA A 22 -6.25 24.07 10.63
N LEU A 23 -6.88 23.07 11.27
CA LEU A 23 -7.48 21.95 10.55
C LEU A 23 -8.63 22.48 9.67
N PRO A 24 -8.65 22.16 8.36
CA PRO A 24 -9.76 22.52 7.48
C PRO A 24 -11.10 22.01 8.05
N PRO A 25 -12.11 22.88 8.28
CA PRO A 25 -13.38 22.46 8.87
C PRO A 25 -14.17 21.45 8.04
N GLU A 26 -13.89 21.36 6.74
CA GLU A 26 -14.51 20.39 5.83
C GLU A 26 -13.96 18.96 6.00
N LEU A 27 -12.80 18.78 6.63
CA LEU A 27 -12.28 17.46 6.99
C LEU A 27 -13.05 16.92 8.21
N SER A 28 -14.23 16.38 7.93
CA SER A 28 -15.09 15.68 8.89
C SER A 28 -15.09 14.19 8.56
N GLY A 29 -14.53 13.37 9.44
CA GLY A 29 -14.34 11.95 9.16
C GLY A 29 -13.27 11.28 10.02
N LEU A 30 -12.79 10.13 9.55
CA LEU A 30 -11.86 9.26 10.24
C LEU A 30 -10.69 8.92 9.33
N TYR A 31 -9.50 9.39 9.71
CA TYR A 31 -8.25 8.91 9.15
C TYR A 31 -7.84 7.64 9.86
N LEU A 32 -7.47 6.60 9.09
CA LEU A 32 -6.94 5.35 9.59
C LEU A 32 -5.59 5.05 8.96
N ARG A 33 -4.69 4.47 9.73
CA ARG A 33 -3.46 3.88 9.21
C ARG A 33 -3.19 2.54 9.87
N ASN A 34 -2.89 1.53 9.06
CA ASN A 34 -2.51 0.20 9.51
C ASN A 34 -0.99 0.00 9.43
N GLY A 35 -0.50 -0.99 10.17
CA GLY A 35 0.91 -1.34 10.14
C GLY A 35 1.22 -2.50 11.08
N SER A 36 2.45 -3.01 10.94
CA SER A 36 2.98 -4.04 11.82
C SER A 36 3.28 -3.48 13.22
N ASN A 37 2.72 -4.14 14.23
CA ASN A 37 2.96 -3.89 15.64
C ASN A 37 2.90 -5.22 16.42
N PRO A 38 4.00 -6.01 16.44
CA PRO A 38 4.07 -7.23 17.24
C PRO A 38 3.68 -7.00 18.70
N MET A 39 3.02 -7.98 19.29
CA MET A 39 2.66 -7.92 20.71
C MET A 39 3.93 -7.95 21.59
N PRO A 40 3.86 -7.42 22.82
CA PRO A 40 4.99 -7.46 23.75
C PRO A 40 5.62 -8.86 23.85
N GLY A 41 6.95 -8.93 23.71
CA GLY A 41 7.70 -10.19 23.76
C GLY A 41 7.74 -11.00 22.46
N GLN A 42 7.05 -10.57 21.40
CA GLN A 42 7.12 -11.23 20.09
C GLN A 42 8.24 -10.66 19.22
N ASP A 43 8.97 -11.55 18.56
CA ASP A 43 9.85 -11.22 17.43
C ASP A 43 9.22 -11.73 16.14
N PRO A 44 8.77 -10.84 15.22
CA PRO A 44 8.15 -11.27 13.98
C PRO A 44 9.17 -11.82 12.98
N GLY A 45 10.48 -11.59 13.18
CA GLY A 45 11.54 -11.97 12.25
C GLY A 45 11.62 -11.10 10.98
N HIS A 46 10.48 -10.62 10.48
CA HIS A 46 10.32 -9.70 9.35
C HIS A 46 9.35 -8.57 9.72
N ASN A 47 9.52 -7.37 9.15
CA ASN A 47 8.63 -6.24 9.45
C ASN A 47 7.17 -6.53 9.06
N PHE A 48 6.94 -7.26 7.97
CA PHE A 48 5.58 -7.58 7.46
C PHE A 48 4.83 -8.67 8.22
N THR A 49 5.45 -9.39 9.16
CA THR A 49 4.83 -10.55 9.82
C THR A 49 4.30 -10.24 11.23
N GLY A 50 4.46 -9.01 11.71
CA GLY A 50 3.89 -8.57 12.99
C GLY A 50 2.38 -8.37 12.93
N GLN A 51 1.73 -8.48 14.09
CA GLN A 51 0.28 -8.26 14.23
C GLN A 51 -0.13 -6.86 13.75
N GLY A 52 -1.30 -6.75 13.13
CA GLY A 52 -1.84 -5.48 12.68
C GLY A 52 -2.29 -4.61 13.83
N MET A 53 -1.87 -3.35 13.82
CA MET A 53 -2.42 -2.31 14.69
C MET A 53 -2.87 -1.12 13.86
N VAL A 54 -4.14 -0.77 14.04
CA VAL A 54 -4.76 0.38 13.37
C VAL A 54 -4.67 1.58 14.30
N HIS A 55 -4.22 2.70 13.75
CA HIS A 55 -4.21 4.01 14.39
C HIS A 55 -5.26 4.90 13.72
N GLY A 56 -6.21 5.40 14.50
CA GLY A 56 -7.30 6.24 14.01
C GLY A 56 -7.28 7.64 14.60
N ILE A 57 -7.56 8.64 13.77
CA ILE A 57 -7.75 10.04 14.16
C ILE A 57 -9.10 10.51 13.60
N ARG A 58 -10.05 10.84 14.49
CA ARG A 58 -11.34 11.43 14.08
C ARG A 58 -11.23 12.94 14.05
N LEU A 59 -11.61 13.52 12.92
CA LEU A 59 -11.67 14.97 12.69
C LEU A 59 -13.13 15.39 12.54
N GLU A 60 -13.48 16.56 13.08
CA GLU A 60 -14.81 17.12 12.95
C GLU A 60 -14.77 18.64 13.19
N GLY A 61 -15.31 19.42 12.25
CA GLY A 61 -15.45 20.88 12.42
C GLY A 61 -14.16 21.62 12.75
N GLY A 62 -13.02 21.19 12.19
CA GLY A 62 -11.71 21.80 12.43
C GLY A 62 -11.05 21.38 13.75
N ARG A 63 -11.55 20.31 14.38
CA ARG A 63 -11.01 19.75 15.63
C ARG A 63 -10.56 18.31 15.42
N ALA A 64 -9.52 17.89 16.14
CA ALA A 64 -9.15 16.49 16.29
C ALA A 64 -9.83 15.90 17.53
N ILE A 65 -10.93 15.20 17.30
CA ILE A 65 -11.87 14.73 18.34
C ILE A 65 -11.24 13.64 19.19
N TRP A 66 -10.64 12.64 18.57
CA TRP A 66 -9.94 11.57 19.28
C TRP A 66 -8.83 10.92 18.47
N TYR A 67 -7.91 10.30 19.21
CA TYR A 67 -6.95 9.31 18.72
C TYR A 67 -7.22 7.97 19.39
N ARG A 68 -7.14 6.88 18.62
CA ARG A 68 -7.19 5.50 19.13
C ARG A 68 -6.17 4.63 18.42
N ASN A 69 -5.62 3.65 19.14
CA ASN A 69 -4.94 2.52 18.52
C ASN A 69 -5.47 1.20 19.04
N ARG A 70 -5.71 0.24 18.14
CA ARG A 70 -6.20 -1.10 18.46
C ARG A 70 -5.48 -2.15 17.63
N TRP A 71 -5.12 -3.27 18.25
CA TRP A 71 -4.75 -4.47 17.51
C TRP A 71 -5.96 -5.03 16.78
N VAL A 72 -5.76 -5.49 15.55
CA VAL A 72 -6.76 -6.28 14.85
C VAL A 72 -6.76 -7.68 15.45
N LYS A 73 -7.86 -8.06 16.11
CA LYS A 73 -7.98 -9.31 16.86
C LYS A 73 -8.19 -10.48 15.91
N THR A 74 -7.11 -11.07 15.41
CA THR A 74 -7.17 -12.26 14.54
C THR A 74 -6.79 -13.55 15.28
N PRO A 75 -7.17 -14.74 14.78
CA PRO A 75 -6.77 -16.03 15.34
C PRO A 75 -5.26 -16.21 15.48
N THR A 76 -4.44 -15.49 14.70
CA THR A 76 -2.98 -15.58 14.80
C THR A 76 -2.44 -15.06 16.14
N MET A 77 -3.15 -14.16 16.82
CA MET A 77 -2.81 -13.72 18.18
C MET A 77 -2.94 -14.86 19.20
N GLN A 78 -3.73 -15.89 18.87
CA GLN A 78 -3.92 -17.10 19.66
C GLN A 78 -3.10 -18.29 19.12
N GLY A 79 -2.19 -18.04 18.17
CA GLY A 79 -1.27 -19.06 17.63
C GLY A 79 -1.77 -19.80 16.39
N ALA A 80 -2.90 -19.41 15.78
CA ALA A 80 -3.32 -19.96 14.50
C ALA A 80 -2.28 -19.69 13.40
N ARG A 81 -2.17 -20.61 12.43
CA ARG A 81 -1.23 -20.52 11.31
C ARG A 81 -1.98 -20.59 9.98
N ALA A 82 -1.51 -19.83 8.99
CA ALA A 82 -2.07 -19.85 7.64
C ALA A 82 -2.05 -21.25 7.00
N VAL A 83 -1.05 -22.07 7.33
CA VAL A 83 -1.00 -23.49 6.96
C VAL A 83 -1.06 -24.33 8.23
N ARG A 84 -2.10 -25.16 8.35
CA ARG A 84 -2.31 -26.06 9.49
C ARG A 84 -1.36 -27.26 9.43
N PRO A 85 -1.16 -28.00 10.55
CA PRO A 85 -0.30 -29.19 10.57
C PRO A 85 -0.72 -30.28 9.58
N ASP A 86 -2.00 -30.35 9.20
CA ASP A 86 -2.52 -31.26 8.18
C ASP A 86 -2.30 -30.77 6.73
N GLY A 87 -1.64 -29.62 6.55
CA GLY A 87 -1.34 -29.00 5.26
C GLY A 87 -2.46 -28.12 4.69
N THR A 88 -3.65 -28.11 5.31
CA THR A 88 -4.78 -27.30 4.87
C THR A 88 -4.52 -25.81 5.09
N ARG A 89 -5.09 -24.99 4.20
CA ARG A 89 -5.02 -23.53 4.31
C ARG A 89 -6.10 -23.03 5.28
N ASP A 90 -5.70 -22.13 6.18
CA ASP A 90 -6.60 -21.29 6.95
C ASP A 90 -6.51 -19.85 6.44
N VAL A 91 -7.47 -19.45 5.61
CA VAL A 91 -7.52 -18.09 5.06
C VAL A 91 -7.98 -17.05 6.08
N THR A 92 -8.40 -17.45 7.28
CA THR A 92 -8.71 -16.50 8.38
C THR A 92 -7.47 -16.14 9.20
N ALA A 93 -6.41 -16.96 9.12
CA ALA A 93 -5.20 -16.83 9.93
C ALA A 93 -4.17 -15.88 9.29
N GLY A 94 -4.54 -14.60 9.16
CA GLY A 94 -3.66 -13.50 8.78
C GLY A 94 -3.44 -12.50 9.91
N VAL A 95 -2.42 -11.67 9.79
CA VAL A 95 -2.08 -10.63 10.77
C VAL A 95 -2.81 -9.30 10.54
N ALA A 96 -3.51 -9.13 9.40
CA ALA A 96 -4.33 -7.97 9.05
C ALA A 96 -3.62 -6.61 9.26
N ASN A 97 -2.37 -6.48 8.81
CA ASN A 97 -1.49 -5.36 9.16
C ASN A 97 -1.18 -4.39 8.02
N THR A 98 -1.61 -4.66 6.79
CA THR A 98 -1.04 -4.03 5.59
C THR A 98 -1.80 -2.76 5.22
N SER A 99 -3.12 -2.82 5.04
CA SER A 99 -3.90 -1.67 4.59
C SER A 99 -5.28 -1.60 5.24
N ILE A 100 -5.99 -0.51 4.93
CA ILE A 100 -7.39 -0.28 5.28
C ILE A 100 -8.18 -0.04 3.99
N LEU A 101 -9.36 -0.63 3.88
CA LEU A 101 -10.35 -0.33 2.83
C LEU A 101 -11.66 0.11 3.49
N HIS A 102 -12.24 1.20 3.01
CA HIS A 102 -13.63 1.55 3.29
C HIS A 102 -14.51 1.12 2.11
N TYR A 103 -15.43 0.20 2.35
CA TYR A 103 -16.22 -0.42 1.30
C TYR A 103 -17.54 -0.97 1.87
N ASP A 104 -18.65 -0.72 1.18
CA ASP A 104 -19.98 -1.18 1.59
C ASP A 104 -20.33 -0.77 3.05
N GLY A 105 -19.93 0.44 3.46
CA GLY A 105 -20.09 0.94 4.82
C GLY A 105 -19.23 0.24 5.89
N ARG A 106 -18.34 -0.67 5.48
CA ARG A 106 -17.42 -1.42 6.35
C ARG A 106 -16.03 -0.82 6.31
N ILE A 107 -15.31 -1.01 7.40
CA ILE A 107 -13.88 -0.72 7.51
C ILE A 107 -13.16 -2.05 7.54
N LEU A 108 -12.36 -2.35 6.54
CA LEU A 108 -11.67 -3.63 6.39
C LEU A 108 -10.17 -3.43 6.58
N ALA A 109 -9.55 -4.16 7.51
CA ALA A 109 -8.10 -4.29 7.62
C ALA A 109 -7.62 -5.48 6.79
N LEU A 110 -6.61 -5.27 5.95
CA LEU A 110 -6.17 -6.28 4.97
C LEU A 110 -4.74 -6.73 5.20
N VAL A 111 -4.46 -7.96 4.78
CA VAL A 111 -3.13 -8.51 4.55
C VAL A 111 -3.23 -9.50 3.40
N GLU A 112 -2.25 -9.48 2.51
CA GLU A 112 -2.32 -10.15 1.20
C GLU A 112 -2.45 -11.69 1.23
N ASN A 113 -2.29 -12.33 2.39
CA ASN A 113 -2.28 -13.79 2.56
C ASN A 113 -3.49 -14.35 3.32
N ALA A 114 -4.51 -13.54 3.61
CA ALA A 114 -5.71 -13.92 4.34
C ALA A 114 -6.96 -13.14 3.88
N LEU A 115 -8.11 -13.45 4.47
CA LEU A 115 -9.33 -12.66 4.36
C LEU A 115 -9.17 -11.30 5.06
N PRO A 116 -9.86 -10.25 4.58
CA PRO A 116 -9.93 -8.98 5.29
C PRO A 116 -10.68 -9.12 6.62
N TYR A 117 -10.38 -8.26 7.59
CA TYR A 117 -11.05 -8.20 8.89
C TYR A 117 -11.84 -6.91 9.03
N GLU A 118 -13.13 -7.01 9.34
CA GLU A 118 -13.98 -5.87 9.59
C GLU A 118 -13.72 -5.25 10.97
N LEU A 119 -13.71 -3.92 10.99
CA LEU A 119 -13.55 -3.07 12.16
C LEU A 119 -14.75 -2.14 12.30
N THR A 120 -15.08 -1.79 13.54
CA THR A 120 -16.01 -0.69 13.83
C THR A 120 -15.34 0.67 13.62
N ARG A 121 -16.11 1.77 13.63
CA ARG A 121 -15.56 3.14 13.62
C ARG A 121 -14.74 3.45 14.89
N GLU A 122 -14.93 2.68 15.96
CA GLU A 122 -14.17 2.70 17.21
C GLU A 122 -12.91 1.83 17.17
N LEU A 123 -12.66 1.15 16.04
CA LEU A 123 -11.54 0.24 15.77
C LEU A 123 -11.63 -1.13 16.47
N ASP A 124 -12.80 -1.51 16.98
CA ASP A 124 -13.00 -2.86 17.50
C ASP A 124 -13.11 -3.87 16.36
N THR A 125 -12.49 -5.03 16.51
CA THR A 125 -12.57 -6.10 15.51
C THR A 125 -13.91 -6.82 15.56
N VAL A 126 -14.61 -6.82 14.43
CA VAL A 126 -15.87 -7.56 14.23
C VAL A 126 -15.59 -9.01 13.84
N GLY A 127 -14.70 -9.23 12.86
CA GLY A 127 -14.35 -10.57 12.38
C GLY A 127 -13.91 -10.59 10.90
N PRO A 128 -13.58 -11.76 10.35
CA PRO A 128 -13.23 -11.88 8.94
C PRO A 128 -14.44 -11.58 8.04
N TYR A 129 -14.21 -10.92 6.92
CA TYR A 129 -15.21 -10.63 5.89
C TYR A 129 -14.96 -11.45 4.62
N ASP A 130 -15.90 -12.31 4.26
CA ASP A 130 -15.77 -13.29 3.17
C ASP A 130 -16.81 -13.11 2.06
N PHE A 131 -17.42 -11.92 1.97
CA PHE A 131 -18.44 -11.58 0.98
C PHE A 131 -19.64 -12.54 1.01
N GLY A 132 -20.17 -12.81 2.21
CA GLY A 132 -21.30 -13.74 2.40
C GLY A 132 -20.93 -15.18 2.09
N GLY A 133 -19.68 -15.57 2.35
CA GLY A 133 -19.14 -16.88 2.03
C GLY A 133 -18.66 -17.05 0.58
N ALA A 134 -18.75 -16.05 -0.29
CA ALA A 134 -18.36 -16.17 -1.69
C ALA A 134 -16.83 -16.20 -1.89
N LEU A 135 -16.07 -15.49 -1.05
CA LEU A 135 -14.62 -15.43 -1.14
C LEU A 135 -13.97 -16.59 -0.36
N LYS A 136 -13.19 -17.42 -1.05
CA LYS A 136 -12.48 -18.59 -0.48
C LYS A 136 -10.96 -18.50 -0.55
N SER A 137 -10.44 -17.44 -1.15
CA SER A 137 -9.01 -17.14 -1.32
C SER A 137 -8.59 -16.00 -0.39
N PRO A 138 -7.27 -15.81 -0.18
CA PRO A 138 -6.75 -14.53 0.30
C PRO A 138 -7.24 -13.34 -0.53
N MET A 139 -7.25 -12.16 0.08
CA MET A 139 -7.52 -10.89 -0.60
C MET A 139 -6.26 -10.03 -0.54
N THR A 140 -5.86 -9.47 -1.68
CA THR A 140 -4.78 -8.47 -1.75
C THR A 140 -5.06 -7.32 -0.79
N ALA A 141 -3.99 -6.75 -0.22
CA ALA A 141 -4.07 -5.52 0.54
C ALA A 141 -4.27 -4.27 -0.34
N HIS A 142 -4.22 -4.40 -1.67
CA HIS A 142 -4.31 -3.29 -2.60
C HIS A 142 -5.50 -3.36 -3.56
N PRO A 143 -6.74 -3.53 -3.06
CA PRO A 143 -7.92 -3.49 -3.92
C PRO A 143 -8.04 -2.11 -4.58
N LYS A 144 -8.52 -2.09 -5.83
CA LYS A 144 -8.76 -0.85 -6.56
C LYS A 144 -10.26 -0.65 -6.72
N THR A 145 -10.76 0.47 -6.22
CA THR A 145 -12.17 0.86 -6.38
C THR A 145 -12.30 1.62 -7.70
N ASP A 146 -13.24 1.26 -8.56
CA ASP A 146 -13.56 2.03 -9.75
C ASP A 146 -14.39 3.26 -9.37
N PRO A 147 -13.85 4.48 -9.51
CA PRO A 147 -14.59 5.70 -9.17
C PRO A 147 -15.87 5.94 -9.99
N ALA A 148 -16.10 5.25 -11.12
CA ALA A 148 -17.36 5.39 -11.89
C ALA A 148 -18.47 4.48 -11.36
N THR A 149 -18.12 3.25 -10.97
CA THR A 149 -19.09 2.19 -10.70
C THR A 149 -19.16 1.83 -9.21
N GLY A 150 -18.13 2.18 -8.43
CA GLY A 150 -17.97 1.73 -7.05
C GLY A 150 -17.63 0.24 -6.94
N GLU A 151 -17.38 -0.44 -8.05
CA GLU A 151 -16.92 -1.83 -8.04
C GLU A 151 -15.50 -1.91 -7.48
N ILE A 152 -15.24 -2.93 -6.68
CA ILE A 152 -13.88 -3.21 -6.21
C ILE A 152 -13.29 -4.34 -7.04
N HIS A 153 -12.12 -4.06 -7.60
CA HIS A 153 -11.27 -5.02 -8.27
C HIS A 153 -10.20 -5.45 -7.29
N PHE A 154 -9.98 -6.75 -7.16
CA PHE A 154 -8.96 -7.30 -6.27
C PHE A 154 -8.53 -8.68 -6.74
N PHE A 155 -7.55 -9.26 -6.08
CA PHE A 155 -7.11 -10.61 -6.39
C PHE A 155 -6.72 -11.34 -5.10
N GLY A 156 -6.63 -12.66 -5.20
CA GLY A 156 -5.93 -13.49 -4.22
C GLY A 156 -4.76 -14.18 -4.89
N TYR A 157 -3.64 -14.27 -4.19
CA TYR A 157 -2.49 -15.04 -4.67
C TYR A 157 -2.02 -16.05 -3.61
N ASP A 158 -1.40 -17.14 -4.04
CA ASP A 158 -0.93 -18.22 -3.16
C ASP A 158 0.35 -18.86 -3.73
N PHE A 159 1.09 -19.58 -2.89
CA PHE A 159 2.23 -20.40 -3.31
C PHE A 159 1.82 -21.75 -3.92
N ARG A 160 0.51 -22.01 -4.05
CA ARG A 160 -0.08 -23.19 -4.69
C ARG A 160 -0.96 -22.77 -5.89
N PRO A 161 -1.03 -23.59 -6.97
CA PRO A 161 -1.94 -23.33 -8.08
C PRO A 161 -3.40 -23.15 -7.60
N PRO A 162 -4.18 -22.23 -8.20
CA PRO A 162 -3.88 -21.47 -9.43
C PRO A 162 -2.91 -20.28 -9.30
N PHE A 163 -2.22 -20.09 -8.17
CA PHE A 163 -1.27 -19.00 -7.86
C PHE A 163 -1.87 -17.59 -7.85
N LEU A 164 -2.77 -17.26 -8.77
CA LEU A 164 -3.45 -15.98 -8.89
C LEU A 164 -4.92 -16.17 -9.27
N VAL A 165 -5.81 -15.51 -8.56
CA VAL A 165 -7.25 -15.45 -8.85
C VAL A 165 -7.70 -14.00 -8.82
N TYR A 166 -8.25 -13.52 -9.93
CA TYR A 166 -8.83 -12.18 -10.05
C TYR A 166 -10.29 -12.19 -9.60
N HIS A 167 -10.70 -11.15 -8.88
CA HIS A 167 -12.01 -10.97 -8.31
C HIS A 167 -12.59 -9.59 -8.63
N VAL A 168 -13.91 -9.52 -8.81
CA VAL A 168 -14.66 -8.25 -8.82
C VAL A 168 -15.88 -8.39 -7.92
N ALA A 169 -16.05 -7.44 -7.01
CA ALA A 169 -17.27 -7.28 -6.25
C ALA A 169 -17.98 -5.96 -6.58
N THR A 170 -19.31 -6.01 -6.59
CA THR A 170 -20.18 -4.82 -6.77
C THR A 170 -20.05 -3.88 -5.59
N ARG A 171 -20.41 -2.60 -5.73
CA ARG A 171 -20.42 -1.64 -4.59
C ARG A 171 -21.11 -2.13 -3.29
N ASP A 172 -22.11 -3.00 -3.42
CA ASP A 172 -22.93 -3.52 -2.30
C ASP A 172 -22.44 -4.90 -1.77
N GLY A 173 -21.17 -5.24 -1.94
CA GLY A 173 -20.62 -6.45 -1.30
C GLY A 173 -20.83 -7.77 -2.03
N VAL A 174 -21.35 -7.80 -3.27
CA VAL A 174 -21.59 -9.05 -4.02
C VAL A 174 -20.40 -9.40 -4.92
N LEU A 175 -19.77 -10.55 -4.68
CA LEU A 175 -18.70 -11.10 -5.53
C LEU A 175 -19.28 -11.62 -6.86
N LYS A 176 -19.10 -10.87 -7.96
CA LYS A 176 -19.72 -11.18 -9.27
C LYS A 176 -18.79 -11.88 -10.26
N HIS A 177 -17.49 -11.79 -10.06
CA HIS A 177 -16.49 -12.33 -10.97
C HIS A 177 -15.34 -12.94 -10.18
N SER A 178 -14.92 -14.14 -10.55
CA SER A 178 -13.76 -14.81 -9.97
C SER A 178 -13.15 -15.74 -11.01
N VAL A 179 -11.93 -15.44 -11.47
CA VAL A 179 -11.25 -16.22 -12.51
C VAL A 179 -9.78 -16.45 -12.16
N PRO A 180 -9.28 -17.70 -12.26
CA PRO A 180 -7.85 -17.95 -12.13
C PRO A 180 -7.10 -17.38 -13.33
N LEU A 181 -5.90 -16.85 -13.10
CA LEU A 181 -5.02 -16.32 -14.13
C LEU A 181 -3.69 -17.06 -14.10
N ALA A 182 -3.20 -17.46 -15.26
CA ALA A 182 -1.97 -18.23 -15.39
C ALA A 182 -0.75 -17.31 -15.30
N VAL A 183 -0.03 -17.43 -14.19
CA VAL A 183 1.32 -16.89 -13.99
C VAL A 183 2.35 -18.02 -14.05
N THR A 184 3.61 -17.68 -14.28
CA THR A 184 4.68 -18.67 -14.46
C THR A 184 5.10 -19.35 -13.16
N GLY A 185 4.73 -18.81 -12.01
CA GLY A 185 5.00 -19.41 -10.71
C GLY A 185 4.41 -18.61 -9.55
N PRO A 186 4.73 -19.01 -8.31
CA PRO A 186 4.26 -18.35 -7.10
C PRO A 186 5.05 -17.06 -6.82
N THR A 187 4.83 -16.03 -7.62
CA THR A 187 5.39 -14.68 -7.39
C THR A 187 4.65 -13.96 -6.27
N MET A 188 5.35 -13.08 -5.54
CA MET A 188 4.71 -12.09 -4.68
C MET A 188 4.06 -11.05 -5.56
N MET A 189 2.77 -11.22 -5.82
CA MET A 189 1.98 -10.19 -6.48
C MET A 189 1.46 -9.24 -5.40
N HIS A 190 2.24 -8.21 -5.08
CA HIS A 190 1.89 -7.28 -4.00
C HIS A 190 0.74 -6.35 -4.41
N ASP A 191 0.89 -5.68 -5.55
CA ASP A 191 -0.09 -4.74 -6.10
C ASP A 191 -0.40 -5.07 -7.58
N PHE A 192 -1.42 -4.40 -8.12
CA PHE A 192 -1.86 -4.48 -9.49
C PHE A 192 -2.43 -3.12 -9.91
N ALA A 193 -2.77 -2.94 -11.19
CA ALA A 193 -3.40 -1.71 -11.63
C ALA A 193 -4.66 -1.97 -12.44
N MET A 194 -5.43 -0.91 -12.66
CA MET A 194 -6.56 -0.93 -13.58
C MET A 194 -6.55 0.36 -14.39
N THR A 195 -7.05 0.32 -15.61
CA THR A 195 -7.48 1.49 -16.38
C THR A 195 -9.00 1.48 -16.45
N ALA A 196 -9.64 2.44 -17.11
CA ALA A 196 -11.07 2.45 -17.38
C ALA A 196 -11.58 1.14 -18.02
N ARG A 197 -10.76 0.42 -18.80
CA ARG A 197 -11.19 -0.77 -19.55
C ARG A 197 -10.33 -2.02 -19.32
N HIS A 198 -9.18 -1.90 -18.65
CA HIS A 198 -8.25 -3.01 -18.45
C HIS A 198 -7.87 -3.20 -16.98
N VAL A 199 -7.38 -4.39 -16.68
CA VAL A 199 -6.69 -4.78 -15.46
C VAL A 199 -5.27 -5.16 -15.83
N ILE A 200 -4.31 -4.77 -15.01
CA ILE A 200 -2.87 -4.86 -15.28
C ILE A 200 -2.21 -5.66 -14.16
N TRP A 201 -1.47 -6.69 -14.54
CA TRP A 201 -0.85 -7.69 -13.65
C TRP A 201 0.66 -7.56 -13.66
N LEU A 202 1.27 -7.53 -12.48
CA LEU A 202 2.71 -7.40 -12.29
C LEU A 202 3.31 -8.77 -11.96
N ASP A 203 3.73 -9.53 -12.97
CA ASP A 203 4.35 -10.85 -12.81
C ASP A 203 5.88 -10.69 -12.77
N MET A 204 6.42 -10.50 -11.57
CA MET A 204 7.76 -9.95 -11.30
C MET A 204 8.67 -10.97 -10.55
N PRO A 205 10.00 -10.76 -10.44
CA PRO A 205 10.96 -11.81 -10.11
C PRO A 205 11.11 -12.11 -8.62
N VAL A 206 10.17 -11.70 -7.77
CA VAL A 206 10.19 -12.01 -6.33
C VAL A 206 9.30 -13.23 -6.10
N VAL A 207 9.91 -14.39 -5.91
CA VAL A 207 9.23 -15.69 -5.93
C VAL A 207 9.27 -16.37 -4.57
N PHE A 208 8.24 -17.17 -4.31
CA PHE A 208 8.17 -18.01 -3.12
C PHE A 208 9.31 -19.05 -3.11
N ASP A 209 9.96 -19.22 -1.98
CA ASP A 209 11.02 -20.21 -1.78
C ASP A 209 10.69 -21.15 -0.60
N MET A 210 10.59 -22.44 -0.90
CA MET A 210 10.23 -23.46 0.08
C MET A 210 11.29 -23.64 1.17
N GLN A 211 12.58 -23.46 0.87
CA GLN A 211 13.64 -23.58 1.88
C GLN A 211 13.54 -22.43 2.89
N LEU A 212 13.25 -21.22 2.41
CA LEU A 212 12.96 -20.08 3.29
C LEU A 212 11.70 -20.32 4.12
N ALA A 213 10.64 -20.90 3.54
CA ALA A 213 9.41 -21.21 4.25
C ALA A 213 9.58 -22.27 5.36
N MET A 214 10.50 -23.23 5.16
CA MET A 214 10.88 -24.21 6.18
C MET A 214 11.82 -23.61 7.25
N GLY A 215 12.47 -22.49 6.92
CA GLY A 215 13.22 -21.67 7.86
C GLY A 215 12.32 -21.11 8.98
N ARG A 216 12.92 -20.81 10.13
CA ARG A 216 12.19 -20.26 11.29
C ARG A 216 12.10 -18.72 11.29
N ARG A 217 12.60 -18.04 10.26
CA ARG A 217 12.75 -16.57 10.26
C ARG A 217 12.62 -15.98 8.86
N GLY A 218 11.95 -14.83 8.76
CA GLY A 218 11.83 -14.06 7.53
C GLY A 218 10.55 -14.34 6.73
N MET A 219 10.36 -13.59 5.65
CA MET A 219 9.35 -13.86 4.64
C MET A 219 9.87 -14.93 3.66
N PRO A 220 9.03 -15.88 3.19
CA PRO A 220 9.46 -16.97 2.32
C PRO A 220 9.56 -16.53 0.85
N TYR A 221 10.10 -15.35 0.59
CA TYR A 221 10.24 -14.79 -0.75
C TYR A 221 11.65 -14.25 -0.96
N ARG A 222 12.15 -14.42 -2.18
CA ARG A 222 13.44 -13.89 -2.63
C ARG A 222 13.37 -13.49 -4.09
N TRP A 223 14.30 -12.66 -4.50
CA TRP A 223 14.54 -12.41 -5.92
C TRP A 223 15.04 -13.68 -6.63
N SER A 224 14.62 -13.87 -7.88
CA SER A 224 15.10 -14.91 -8.78
C SER A 224 15.40 -14.34 -10.16
N ASP A 225 16.68 -14.38 -10.56
CA ASP A 225 17.10 -13.92 -11.89
C ASP A 225 16.59 -14.80 -13.03
N ASP A 226 16.24 -16.05 -12.70
CA ASP A 226 15.65 -17.01 -13.64
C ASP A 226 14.15 -16.81 -13.89
N TYR A 227 13.53 -15.80 -13.28
CA TYR A 227 12.10 -15.49 -13.44
C TYR A 227 11.93 -14.22 -14.30
N PRO A 228 11.64 -14.34 -15.61
CA PRO A 228 11.55 -13.18 -16.50
C PRO A 228 10.34 -12.31 -16.14
N PRO A 229 10.53 -11.02 -15.83
CA PRO A 229 9.42 -10.15 -15.49
C PRO A 229 8.57 -9.81 -16.72
N ARG A 230 7.26 -9.68 -16.49
CA ARG A 230 6.31 -9.30 -17.52
C ARG A 230 5.11 -8.60 -16.92
N ILE A 231 4.50 -7.72 -17.71
CA ILE A 231 3.26 -7.04 -17.37
C ILE A 231 2.13 -7.64 -18.20
N GLY A 232 1.08 -8.10 -17.54
CA GLY A 232 -0.12 -8.66 -18.17
C GLY A 232 -1.21 -7.60 -18.30
N VAL A 233 -1.81 -7.46 -19.48
CA VAL A 233 -2.97 -6.58 -19.69
C VAL A 233 -4.17 -7.44 -20.06
N MET A 234 -5.26 -7.27 -19.33
CA MET A 234 -6.49 -8.03 -19.51
C MET A 234 -7.68 -7.06 -19.58
N PRO A 235 -8.62 -7.19 -20.53
CA PRO A 235 -9.87 -6.44 -20.48
C PRO A 235 -10.60 -6.66 -19.14
N ARG A 236 -11.23 -5.62 -18.59
CA ARG A 236 -12.04 -5.76 -17.38
C ARG A 236 -13.15 -6.80 -17.60
N GLY A 237 -13.27 -7.73 -16.65
CA GLY A 237 -14.24 -8.84 -16.72
C GLY A 237 -13.85 -9.95 -17.70
N GLY A 238 -12.66 -9.86 -18.32
CA GLY A 238 -12.09 -10.92 -19.12
C GLY A 238 -11.63 -12.13 -18.29
N SER A 239 -11.04 -13.09 -18.97
CA SER A 239 -10.55 -14.35 -18.43
C SER A 239 -9.05 -14.52 -18.68
N ASN A 240 -8.48 -15.63 -18.21
CA ASN A 240 -7.10 -15.99 -18.51
C ASN A 240 -6.74 -15.95 -20.01
N ALA A 241 -7.67 -16.32 -20.89
CA ALA A 241 -7.42 -16.34 -22.34
C ALA A 241 -7.25 -14.94 -22.94
N ASP A 242 -7.73 -13.90 -22.24
CA ASP A 242 -7.72 -12.52 -22.69
C ASP A 242 -6.49 -11.75 -22.20
N VAL A 243 -5.62 -12.38 -21.40
CA VAL A 243 -4.41 -11.74 -20.88
C VAL A 243 -3.34 -11.70 -21.96
N ARG A 244 -2.88 -10.49 -22.27
CA ARG A 244 -1.70 -10.26 -23.10
C ARG A 244 -0.51 -9.88 -22.24
N TRP A 245 0.58 -10.63 -22.38
CA TRP A 245 1.82 -10.41 -21.63
C TRP A 245 2.85 -9.60 -22.43
N PHE A 246 3.52 -8.67 -21.76
CA PHE A 246 4.56 -7.81 -22.29
C PHE A 246 5.84 -8.02 -21.48
N ALA A 247 6.95 -8.36 -22.14
CA ALA A 247 8.24 -8.46 -21.46
C ALA A 247 8.73 -7.06 -21.06
N VAL A 248 9.32 -6.94 -19.86
CA VAL A 248 9.85 -5.68 -19.31
C VAL A 248 11.25 -5.89 -18.74
N LYS A 249 11.96 -4.81 -18.39
CA LYS A 249 13.28 -4.91 -17.73
C LYS A 249 13.18 -5.59 -16.34
N PRO A 250 14.24 -6.32 -15.90
CA PRO A 250 14.38 -6.85 -14.55
C PRO A 250 14.18 -5.80 -13.45
N GLY A 251 13.08 -5.91 -12.72
CA GLY A 251 12.68 -4.98 -11.67
C GLY A 251 11.58 -5.54 -10.79
N TYR A 252 11.33 -4.90 -9.66
CA TYR A 252 10.19 -5.20 -8.80
C TYR A 252 9.42 -3.93 -8.44
N VAL A 253 8.10 -4.05 -8.31
CA VAL A 253 7.20 -2.97 -7.94
C VAL A 253 6.43 -3.42 -6.71
N PHE A 254 6.59 -2.71 -5.60
CA PHE A 254 5.68 -2.85 -4.47
C PHE A 254 4.37 -2.14 -4.78
N HIS A 255 4.41 -0.83 -5.01
CA HIS A 255 3.19 -0.04 -5.18
C HIS A 255 3.07 0.60 -6.57
N VAL A 256 1.85 0.55 -7.08
CA VAL A 256 1.42 1.26 -8.28
C VAL A 256 0.94 2.65 -7.87
N GLY A 257 1.37 3.69 -8.61
CA GLY A 257 0.80 5.02 -8.48
C GLY A 257 -0.57 5.09 -9.14
N ASN A 258 -0.64 4.84 -10.45
CA ASN A 258 -1.89 4.76 -11.19
C ASN A 258 -1.67 4.12 -12.57
N ALA A 259 -2.75 3.85 -13.30
CA ALA A 259 -2.67 3.51 -14.72
C ALA A 259 -3.81 4.14 -15.52
N HIS A 260 -3.61 4.37 -16.81
CA HIS A 260 -4.63 4.87 -17.72
C HIS A 260 -4.40 4.42 -19.17
N GLU A 261 -5.38 4.69 -20.02
CA GLU A 261 -5.25 4.56 -21.47
C GLU A 261 -5.02 5.94 -22.06
N ASP A 262 -3.97 6.09 -22.87
CA ASP A 262 -3.71 7.34 -23.58
C ASP A 262 -4.63 7.51 -24.81
N ALA A 263 -4.49 8.64 -25.52
CA ALA A 263 -5.29 8.93 -26.70
C ALA A 263 -5.09 7.94 -27.87
N GLN A 264 -4.00 7.16 -27.86
CA GLN A 264 -3.71 6.12 -28.84
C GLN A 264 -4.20 4.73 -28.39
N GLY A 265 -4.77 4.62 -27.18
CA GLY A 265 -5.21 3.36 -26.60
C GLY A 265 -4.08 2.51 -26.03
N ARG A 266 -2.90 3.10 -25.80
CA ARG A 266 -1.78 2.44 -25.11
C ARG A 266 -2.02 2.50 -23.61
N ILE A 267 -1.55 1.48 -22.89
CA ILE A 267 -1.59 1.47 -21.43
C ILE A 267 -0.41 2.28 -20.91
N VAL A 268 -0.67 3.29 -20.08
CA VAL A 268 0.35 4.01 -19.32
C VAL A 268 0.20 3.62 -17.86
N LEU A 269 1.28 3.09 -17.27
CA LEU A 269 1.32 2.61 -15.88
C LEU A 269 2.45 3.33 -15.15
N ASP A 270 2.14 3.91 -14.01
CA ASP A 270 3.12 4.51 -13.10
C ASP A 270 3.24 3.67 -11.83
N GLY A 271 4.47 3.44 -11.37
CA GLY A 271 4.74 2.69 -10.14
C GLY A 271 6.12 2.97 -9.57
N VAL A 272 6.35 2.52 -8.34
CA VAL A 272 7.66 2.65 -7.70
C VAL A 272 8.51 1.43 -8.03
N TYR A 273 9.51 1.66 -8.87
CA TYR A 273 10.39 0.62 -9.40
C TYR A 273 11.64 0.44 -8.54
N TYR A 274 11.94 -0.80 -8.23
CA TYR A 274 13.18 -1.24 -7.62
C TYR A 274 13.98 -2.06 -8.62
N ASP A 275 15.21 -1.63 -8.90
CA ASP A 275 16.17 -2.54 -9.50
C ASP A 275 16.60 -3.63 -8.49
N ARG A 276 17.38 -4.61 -8.95
CA ARG A 276 17.85 -5.72 -8.14
C ARG A 276 18.56 -5.25 -6.86
N ALA A 277 19.50 -4.31 -6.98
CA ALA A 277 20.32 -3.88 -5.85
C ALA A 277 19.49 -3.08 -4.82
N SER A 278 18.58 -2.22 -5.29
CA SER A 278 17.66 -1.46 -4.45
C SER A 278 16.67 -2.37 -3.74
N PHE A 279 16.15 -3.42 -4.41
CA PHE A 279 15.29 -4.43 -3.80
C PHE A 279 16.03 -5.19 -2.69
N ASP A 280 17.20 -5.78 -2.97
CA ASP A 280 17.95 -6.57 -2.00
C ASP A 280 18.27 -5.76 -0.74
N ARG A 281 18.63 -4.49 -0.92
CA ARG A 281 18.90 -3.58 0.18
C ARG A 281 17.67 -3.31 1.04
N LEU A 282 16.52 -3.02 0.43
CA LEU A 282 15.25 -2.86 1.15
C LEU A 282 14.89 -4.15 1.90
N TRP A 283 14.90 -5.26 1.18
CA TRP A 283 14.47 -6.57 1.65
C TRP A 283 15.26 -7.00 2.88
N ASN A 284 16.59 -6.87 2.84
CA ASN A 284 17.45 -7.14 4.00
C ASN A 284 17.11 -6.27 5.21
N ARG A 285 16.87 -4.97 5.01
CA ARG A 285 16.54 -4.04 6.11
C ARG A 285 15.21 -4.40 6.77
N LEU A 286 14.26 -4.94 6.00
CA LEU A 286 12.97 -5.42 6.51
C LEU A 286 13.04 -6.80 7.17
N GLY A 287 14.21 -7.47 7.15
CA GLY A 287 14.44 -8.79 7.72
C GLY A 287 14.24 -9.94 6.73
N GLY A 288 14.16 -9.65 5.43
CA GLY A 288 14.09 -10.63 4.35
C GLY A 288 15.46 -11.25 4.08
N ALA A 289 15.45 -12.46 3.51
CA ALA A 289 16.66 -13.09 3.00
C ALA A 289 16.89 -12.65 1.56
N SER A 290 17.98 -11.94 1.29
CA SER A 290 18.48 -11.73 -0.07
C SER A 290 19.72 -12.59 -0.32
N VAL A 291 19.88 -13.03 -1.56
CA VAL A 291 21.17 -13.55 -2.03
C VAL A 291 21.89 -12.34 -2.60
N ALA A 292 22.57 -11.57 -1.75
CA ALA A 292 23.44 -10.51 -2.24
C ALA A 292 24.47 -11.17 -3.17
N ALA A 293 24.45 -10.82 -4.45
CA ALA A 293 25.47 -11.27 -5.38
C ALA A 293 26.81 -10.79 -4.83
N THR A 294 27.68 -11.73 -4.43
CA THR A 294 29.00 -11.40 -3.89
C THR A 294 29.76 -10.58 -4.92
N GLY A 295 29.96 -9.28 -4.65
CA GLY A 295 30.72 -8.39 -5.53
C GLY A 295 29.90 -7.30 -6.25
N GLU A 296 28.56 -7.24 -6.10
CA GLU A 296 27.80 -6.11 -6.65
C GLU A 296 27.87 -4.84 -5.78
N PRO A 297 27.87 -3.63 -6.39
CA PRO A 297 27.84 -2.38 -5.65
C PRO A 297 26.60 -2.31 -4.74
N GLN A 298 26.77 -1.86 -3.49
CA GLN A 298 25.62 -1.57 -2.64
C GLN A 298 24.77 -0.45 -3.28
N ALA A 299 23.46 -0.68 -3.41
CA ALA A 299 22.55 0.31 -3.93
C ALA A 299 22.61 1.62 -3.14
N THR A 300 22.83 2.72 -3.85
CA THR A 300 22.88 4.08 -3.29
C THR A 300 21.52 4.75 -3.26
N LYS A 301 20.51 4.19 -3.96
CA LYS A 301 19.14 4.71 -4.07
C LYS A 301 18.09 3.65 -3.70
N GLY A 302 16.91 4.09 -3.30
CA GLY A 302 15.72 3.26 -3.11
C GLY A 302 14.92 3.10 -4.40
N GLY A 303 13.63 2.79 -4.24
CA GLY A 303 12.71 2.74 -5.38
C GLY A 303 12.48 4.13 -5.96
N VAL A 304 12.22 4.22 -7.26
CA VAL A 304 12.00 5.49 -7.97
C VAL A 304 10.67 5.46 -8.71
N LEU A 305 10.03 6.62 -8.88
CA LEU A 305 8.83 6.72 -9.70
C LEU A 305 9.17 6.42 -11.16
N TYR A 306 8.46 5.47 -11.76
CA TYR A 306 8.78 4.85 -13.05
C TYR A 306 7.52 4.67 -13.87
N GLN A 307 7.64 4.81 -15.19
CA GLN A 307 6.51 4.68 -16.11
C GLN A 307 6.76 3.59 -17.14
N TRP A 308 5.72 2.81 -17.42
CA TRP A 308 5.61 1.89 -18.56
C TRP A 308 4.53 2.39 -19.51
N THR A 309 4.83 2.38 -20.80
CA THR A 309 3.84 2.52 -21.88
C THR A 309 3.80 1.24 -22.70
N LEU A 310 2.65 0.56 -22.71
CA LEU A 310 2.43 -0.71 -23.40
C LEU A 310 1.52 -0.49 -24.61
N ASP A 311 2.05 -0.77 -25.81
CA ASP A 311 1.30 -0.66 -27.06
C ASP A 311 0.55 -1.96 -27.36
N LEU A 312 -0.77 -1.90 -27.19
CA LEU A 312 -1.68 -3.03 -27.41
C LEU A 312 -1.89 -3.37 -28.90
N ALA A 313 -1.37 -2.60 -29.85
CA ALA A 313 -1.44 -2.96 -31.27
C ALA A 313 -0.23 -3.80 -31.68
N ASN A 314 0.98 -3.34 -31.38
CA ASN A 314 2.22 -3.93 -31.90
C ASN A 314 3.08 -4.66 -30.84
N GLY A 315 2.77 -4.53 -29.55
CA GLY A 315 3.52 -5.21 -28.48
C GLY A 315 4.73 -4.44 -27.96
N ALA A 316 4.96 -3.22 -28.44
CA ALA A 316 6.07 -2.40 -28.00
C ALA A 316 5.88 -1.97 -26.53
N VAL A 317 7.01 -1.90 -25.82
CA VAL A 317 7.11 -1.38 -24.47
C VAL A 317 8.12 -0.24 -24.46
N SER A 318 7.73 0.90 -23.91
CA SER A 318 8.63 1.97 -23.53
C SER A 318 8.60 2.11 -22.02
N GLU A 319 9.77 2.19 -21.38
CA GLU A 319 9.84 2.18 -19.92
C GLU A 319 11.07 2.95 -19.40
N GLY A 320 10.88 3.71 -18.32
CA GLY A 320 11.93 4.56 -17.75
C GLY A 320 11.51 5.31 -16.47
N PRO A 321 12.48 5.85 -15.71
CA PRO A 321 12.18 6.66 -14.54
C PRO A 321 11.51 7.99 -14.95
N ILE A 322 10.50 8.41 -14.19
CA ILE A 322 9.91 9.75 -14.28
C ILE A 322 10.80 10.76 -13.55
N ASP A 323 11.30 10.37 -12.37
CA ASP A 323 12.20 11.17 -11.52
C ASP A 323 13.23 10.24 -10.87
N ASP A 324 14.33 10.81 -10.37
CA ASP A 324 15.44 10.05 -9.82
C ASP A 324 15.50 10.05 -8.28
N LEU A 325 14.54 10.70 -7.62
CA LEU A 325 14.36 10.72 -6.18
C LEU A 325 13.86 9.37 -5.67
N SER A 326 14.51 8.87 -4.62
CA SER A 326 14.05 7.68 -3.91
C SER A 326 12.70 7.93 -3.24
N VAL A 327 11.64 7.23 -3.63
CA VAL A 327 10.29 7.41 -3.09
C VAL A 327 9.60 6.08 -2.88
N GLU A 328 8.51 6.12 -2.11
CA GLU A 328 7.53 5.05 -1.96
C GLU A 328 6.14 5.63 -1.65
N PHE A 329 5.15 4.75 -1.48
CA PHE A 329 3.75 5.04 -1.19
C PHE A 329 3.17 6.06 -2.17
N PRO A 330 3.16 5.74 -3.49
CA PRO A 330 2.58 6.60 -4.48
C PRO A 330 1.06 6.65 -4.30
N VAL A 331 0.50 7.85 -4.34
CA VAL A 331 -0.93 8.12 -4.17
C VAL A 331 -1.38 9.12 -5.21
N VAL A 332 -2.57 8.91 -5.76
CA VAL A 332 -3.27 9.85 -6.64
C VAL A 332 -4.59 10.27 -6.02
N ASN A 333 -5.20 11.32 -6.57
CA ASN A 333 -6.61 11.61 -6.28
C ASN A 333 -7.47 10.38 -6.61
N GLY A 334 -8.28 9.91 -5.65
CA GLY A 334 -9.10 8.70 -5.79
C GLY A 334 -10.06 8.72 -7.00
N GLU A 335 -10.50 9.90 -7.45
CA GLU A 335 -11.33 10.04 -8.65
C GLU A 335 -10.57 9.75 -9.96
N ARG A 336 -9.23 9.72 -9.89
CA ARG A 336 -8.31 9.46 -11.00
C ARG A 336 -7.83 8.01 -11.09
N VAL A 337 -8.20 7.15 -10.14
CA VAL A 337 -7.85 5.72 -10.20
C VAL A 337 -8.35 5.13 -11.52
N GLY A 338 -7.41 4.61 -12.31
CA GLY A 338 -7.67 4.04 -13.63
C GLY A 338 -7.91 5.04 -14.76
N ARG A 339 -7.62 6.32 -14.56
CA ARG A 339 -7.88 7.41 -15.50
C ARG A 339 -6.66 8.30 -15.70
N ASP A 340 -6.71 9.09 -16.77
CA ASP A 340 -5.71 10.12 -17.01
C ASP A 340 -5.61 11.06 -15.80
N HIS A 341 -4.37 11.31 -15.38
CA HIS A 341 -4.01 12.04 -14.18
C HIS A 341 -2.74 12.83 -14.44
N ARG A 342 -2.54 13.88 -13.65
CA ARG A 342 -1.39 14.77 -13.73
C ARG A 342 -0.53 14.70 -12.48
N TYR A 343 -1.12 14.47 -11.31
CA TYR A 343 -0.40 14.53 -10.05
C TYR A 343 -0.27 13.16 -9.39
N VAL A 344 0.97 12.82 -9.06
CA VAL A 344 1.31 11.67 -8.20
C VAL A 344 1.99 12.22 -6.96
N TYR A 345 1.47 11.88 -5.80
CA TYR A 345 2.09 12.15 -4.52
C TYR A 345 2.87 10.93 -4.08
N ALA A 346 3.99 11.12 -3.40
CA ALA A 346 4.76 10.03 -2.83
C ALA A 346 5.52 10.52 -1.61
N VAL A 347 6.19 9.59 -0.94
CA VAL A 347 6.96 9.88 0.25
C VAL A 347 8.42 9.57 -0.01
N ASN A 348 9.28 10.57 0.12
CA ASN A 348 10.72 10.34 0.26
C ASN A 348 10.98 10.01 1.74
N ASN A 349 10.73 8.77 2.12
CA ASN A 349 11.01 8.25 3.46
C ASN A 349 12.01 7.12 3.35
N SER A 350 13.11 7.36 2.62
CA SER A 350 13.95 6.26 2.19
C SER A 350 14.42 5.45 3.40
N PHE A 351 13.91 4.22 3.49
CA PHE A 351 14.47 3.14 4.31
C PHE A 351 15.91 2.82 3.85
N ILE A 352 16.55 3.68 3.07
CA ILE A 352 17.65 3.38 2.17
C ILE A 352 18.57 4.62 2.08
N GLU A 353 18.13 5.88 2.11
CA GLU A 353 19.06 7.02 2.08
C GLU A 353 19.23 7.66 3.46
N ASP A 354 20.48 8.01 3.77
CA ASP A 354 20.91 8.59 5.05
C ASP A 354 21.22 10.10 4.89
N ARG A 355 20.73 10.72 3.82
CA ARG A 355 21.20 12.02 3.32
C ARG A 355 20.06 13.00 2.99
N GLY A 356 19.50 13.66 3.99
CA GLY A 356 18.66 14.85 3.79
C GLY A 356 17.16 14.61 3.95
N GLY A 357 16.41 15.71 4.09
CA GLY A 357 15.05 15.76 4.63
C GLY A 357 14.10 14.74 4.02
N MET A 358 13.34 14.06 4.89
CA MET A 358 12.24 13.20 4.47
C MET A 358 11.02 14.06 4.15
N ASN A 359 10.35 13.74 3.05
CA ASN A 359 9.41 14.66 2.43
C ASN A 359 8.14 13.94 2.00
N VAL A 360 7.02 14.66 2.03
CA VAL A 360 5.93 14.41 1.07
C VAL A 360 6.29 15.15 -0.22
N VAL A 361 6.18 14.44 -1.34
CA VAL A 361 6.60 14.89 -2.66
C VAL A 361 5.40 14.85 -3.59
N LYS A 362 5.29 15.85 -4.47
CA LYS A 362 4.32 15.94 -5.54
C LYS A 362 5.06 15.97 -6.88
N PHE A 363 4.70 15.04 -7.75
CA PHE A 363 5.16 14.98 -9.13
C PHE A 363 4.04 15.45 -10.06
N ASP A 364 4.37 16.34 -10.97
CA ASP A 364 3.55 16.63 -12.14
C ASP A 364 4.05 15.77 -13.31
N VAL A 365 3.39 14.65 -13.55
CA VAL A 365 3.83 13.66 -14.56
C VAL A 365 3.66 14.15 -15.99
N LYS A 366 2.99 15.29 -16.21
CA LYS A 366 2.85 15.91 -17.53
C LYS A 366 3.98 16.89 -17.84
N THR A 367 4.56 17.54 -16.83
CA THR A 367 5.63 18.53 -17.00
C THR A 367 7.00 18.04 -16.54
N GLY A 368 7.06 16.98 -15.72
CA GLY A 368 8.26 16.52 -15.06
C GLY A 368 8.65 17.35 -13.83
N GLU A 369 7.80 18.28 -13.38
CA GLU A 369 8.07 19.11 -12.21
C GLU A 369 7.94 18.29 -10.91
N ARG A 370 8.87 18.50 -9.98
CA ARG A 370 8.86 17.95 -8.63
C ARG A 370 8.77 19.06 -7.59
N ARG A 371 7.81 18.94 -6.68
CA ARG A 371 7.67 19.80 -5.50
C ARG A 371 7.73 18.95 -4.24
N ALA A 372 8.36 19.47 -3.19
CA ALA A 372 8.52 18.74 -1.94
C ALA A 372 8.58 19.70 -0.76
N HIS A 373 8.04 19.26 0.37
CA HIS A 373 8.24 19.91 1.65
C HIS A 373 9.08 19.03 2.55
N ALA A 374 10.25 19.54 2.95
CA ALA A 374 11.11 18.84 3.87
C ALA A 374 10.64 18.99 5.30
N PHE A 375 10.36 17.86 5.94
CA PHE A 375 10.13 17.82 7.36
C PHE A 375 11.41 18.17 8.12
N GLU A 376 11.25 18.75 9.30
CA GLU A 376 12.37 18.97 10.20
C GLU A 376 13.11 17.65 10.48
N ARG A 377 14.42 17.76 10.68
CA ARG A 377 15.29 16.59 10.86
C ARG A 377 14.77 15.72 12.01
N GLY A 378 14.56 14.44 11.70
CA GLY A 378 14.11 13.43 12.67
C GLY A 378 12.68 12.97 12.41
N TRP A 379 11.85 13.75 11.74
CA TRP A 379 10.51 13.32 11.34
C TRP A 379 10.56 12.45 10.09
N ILE A 380 9.77 11.37 10.13
CA ILE A 380 9.62 10.39 9.06
C ILE A 380 8.13 10.36 8.67
N PRO A 381 7.73 10.99 7.56
CA PRO A 381 6.36 10.89 7.07
C PRO A 381 6.05 9.45 6.60
N GLY A 382 4.86 8.96 6.94
CA GLY A 382 4.25 7.78 6.34
C GLY A 382 3.54 8.10 5.03
N GLU A 383 2.81 7.12 4.48
CA GLU A 383 1.92 7.32 3.33
C GLU A 383 1.03 8.54 3.51
N ALA A 384 0.92 9.35 2.45
CA ALA A 384 0.03 10.49 2.38
C ALA A 384 -1.28 10.09 1.71
N ILE A 385 -2.41 10.28 2.39
CA ILE A 385 -3.74 10.06 1.84
C ILE A 385 -4.27 11.36 1.25
N PHE A 386 -4.64 11.35 -0.03
CA PHE A 386 -5.29 12.47 -0.70
C PHE A 386 -6.79 12.48 -0.42
N VAL A 387 -7.33 13.65 -0.09
CA VAL A 387 -8.77 13.91 0.04
C VAL A 387 -9.12 15.18 -0.70
N ALA A 388 -10.03 15.09 -1.68
CA ALA A 388 -10.49 16.25 -2.42
C ALA A 388 -11.18 17.26 -1.48
N ALA A 389 -10.92 18.55 -1.71
CA ALA A 389 -11.67 19.62 -1.06
C ALA A 389 -13.14 19.58 -1.51
N LYS A 390 -14.09 20.04 -0.67
CA LYS A 390 -15.54 19.93 -0.94
C LYS A 390 -15.96 20.60 -2.26
N ASN A 391 -15.26 21.65 -2.67
CA ASN A 391 -15.50 22.39 -3.90
C ASN A 391 -14.29 22.34 -4.84
N ALA A 392 -13.59 21.20 -4.89
CA ALA A 392 -12.44 21.00 -5.77
C ALA A 392 -12.77 21.35 -7.23
N THR A 393 -11.92 22.18 -7.84
CA THR A 393 -12.03 22.61 -9.24
C THR A 393 -10.87 22.09 -10.10
N SER A 394 -9.78 21.68 -9.45
CA SER A 394 -8.59 21.09 -10.04
C SER A 394 -8.32 19.69 -9.47
N GLU A 395 -7.41 18.94 -10.11
CA GLU A 395 -7.07 17.57 -9.69
C GLU A 395 -6.42 17.52 -8.30
N ASP A 396 -5.66 18.55 -7.95
CA ASP A 396 -4.89 18.70 -6.70
C ASP A 396 -5.56 19.63 -5.68
N ASP A 397 -6.79 20.11 -5.94
CA ASP A 397 -7.57 20.87 -4.97
C ASP A 397 -8.01 19.93 -3.83
N GLY A 398 -7.20 19.85 -2.78
CA GLY A 398 -7.46 18.94 -1.67
C GLY A 398 -6.36 18.93 -0.64
N TRP A 399 -6.38 17.88 0.17
CA TRP A 399 -5.57 17.74 1.36
C TRP A 399 -4.75 16.46 1.29
N LEU A 400 -3.49 16.54 1.69
CA LEU A 400 -2.66 15.39 1.98
C LEU A 400 -2.60 15.18 3.48
N MET A 401 -2.92 13.97 3.92
CA MET A 401 -2.96 13.59 5.33
C MET A 401 -2.01 12.43 5.59
N SER A 402 -1.10 12.57 6.56
CA SER A 402 -0.17 11.51 6.94
C SER A 402 0.11 11.50 8.44
N ILE A 403 0.54 10.34 8.95
CA ILE A 403 1.20 10.28 10.25
C ILE A 403 2.71 10.37 10.02
N ALA A 404 3.36 11.32 10.70
CA ALA A 404 4.81 11.41 10.77
C ALA A 404 5.31 10.90 12.13
N THR A 405 6.32 10.05 12.11
CA THR A 405 6.93 9.44 13.29
C THR A 405 8.32 10.03 13.52
N HIS A 406 8.67 10.36 14.77
CA HIS A 406 10.02 10.82 15.06
C HIS A 406 10.99 9.64 15.18
N ALA A 407 12.15 9.72 14.51
CA ALA A 407 13.13 8.65 14.42
C ALA A 407 13.87 8.38 15.73
N LEU A 408 14.04 9.43 16.54
CA LEU A 408 14.91 9.43 17.73
C LEU A 408 14.13 9.60 19.04
N GLU A 409 12.88 10.04 18.97
CA GLU A 409 12.10 10.42 20.15
C GLU A 409 10.77 9.67 20.15
N ASP A 410 10.18 9.50 21.32
CA ASP A 410 8.90 8.80 21.48
C ASP A 410 7.71 9.70 21.12
N ARG A 411 7.74 10.28 19.91
CA ARG A 411 6.77 11.24 19.39
C ARG A 411 6.23 10.84 18.02
N ALA A 412 4.98 11.23 17.76
CA ALA A 412 4.36 11.16 16.45
C ALA A 412 3.38 12.34 16.29
N GLN A 413 3.12 12.71 15.06
CA GLN A 413 2.18 13.77 14.72
C GLN A 413 1.35 13.38 13.50
N PHE A 414 0.12 13.85 13.45
CA PHE A 414 -0.71 13.78 12.26
C PHE A 414 -0.65 15.12 11.53
N VAL A 415 -0.39 15.09 10.22
CA VAL A 415 -0.02 16.26 9.43
C VAL A 415 -1.02 16.42 8.31
N VAL A 416 -1.53 17.63 8.13
CA VAL A 416 -2.41 18.01 7.02
C VAL A 416 -1.70 19.08 6.19
N GLN A 417 -1.56 18.83 4.89
CA GLN A 417 -0.98 19.76 3.92
C GLN A 417 -2.01 20.09 2.84
N ASP A 418 -1.98 21.33 2.34
CA ASP A 418 -2.71 21.70 1.13
C ASP A 418 -2.00 21.11 -0.09
N ALA A 419 -2.70 20.26 -0.85
CA ALA A 419 -2.12 19.53 -1.98
C ALA A 419 -1.88 20.43 -3.21
N SER A 420 -2.51 21.61 -3.25
CA SER A 420 -2.37 22.63 -4.29
C SER A 420 -1.24 23.63 -3.99
N ASP A 421 -0.87 23.80 -2.71
CA ASP A 421 0.21 24.71 -2.29
C ASP A 421 1.55 24.30 -2.94
N PRO A 422 2.20 25.17 -3.74
CA PRO A 422 3.50 24.86 -4.33
C PRO A 422 4.60 24.58 -3.30
N ALA A 423 4.47 25.08 -2.07
CA ALA A 423 5.43 24.83 -1.00
C ALA A 423 5.11 23.57 -0.17
N LEU A 424 3.94 22.94 -0.37
CA LEU A 424 3.41 21.81 0.38
C LEU A 424 3.57 21.98 1.90
N LYS A 425 3.39 23.18 2.44
CA LYS A 425 3.58 23.39 3.89
C LYS A 425 2.41 22.78 4.66
N PRO A 426 2.65 22.25 5.87
CA PRO A 426 1.55 21.85 6.75
C PRO A 426 0.64 23.04 7.05
N VAL A 427 -0.66 22.87 6.83
CA VAL A 427 -1.70 23.82 7.28
C VAL A 427 -2.11 23.55 8.73
N ALA A 428 -1.97 22.28 9.15
CA ALA A 428 -2.20 21.87 10.53
C ALA A 428 -1.35 20.65 10.89
N THR A 429 -1.00 20.58 12.17
CA THR A 429 -0.34 19.43 12.79
C THR A 429 -1.06 19.08 14.08
N VAL A 430 -1.35 17.80 14.31
CA VAL A 430 -1.97 17.30 15.53
C VAL A 430 -0.93 16.46 16.28
N THR A 431 -0.61 16.86 17.51
CA THR A 431 0.30 16.07 18.35
C THR A 431 -0.38 14.79 18.79
N LEU A 432 0.22 13.63 18.49
CA LEU A 432 -0.35 12.35 18.87
C LEU A 432 0.11 11.95 20.29
N PRO A 433 -0.78 11.37 21.10
CA PRO A 433 -0.49 11.03 22.51
C PRO A 433 0.40 9.79 22.67
N ARG A 434 0.71 9.11 21.57
CA ARG A 434 1.62 7.97 21.52
C ARG A 434 2.44 8.08 20.26
N ARG A 435 3.71 7.67 20.35
CA ARG A 435 4.48 7.36 19.15
C ARG A 435 3.72 6.32 18.34
N VAL A 436 3.79 6.45 17.04
CA VAL A 436 3.18 5.51 16.12
C VAL A 436 4.32 4.86 15.33
N PRO A 437 4.53 3.54 15.37
CA PRO A 437 5.56 2.90 14.54
C PRO A 437 5.32 3.22 13.08
N ALA A 438 6.34 3.38 12.23
CA ALA A 438 6.11 3.53 10.79
C ALA A 438 5.32 2.32 10.27
N GLY A 439 4.11 2.60 9.80
CA GLY A 439 3.20 1.59 9.29
C GLY A 439 3.26 1.51 7.79
N PHE A 440 2.20 0.97 7.20
CA PHE A 440 2.08 0.77 5.77
C PHE A 440 0.99 1.71 5.26
N HIS A 441 -0.20 1.20 4.94
CA HIS A 441 -1.21 1.97 4.24
C HIS A 441 -2.32 2.51 5.16
N GLY A 442 -2.91 3.61 4.73
CA GLY A 442 -4.03 4.26 5.38
C GLY A 442 -5.23 4.46 4.47
N ALA A 443 -6.29 5.02 5.06
CA ALA A 443 -7.49 5.43 4.35
C ALA A 443 -8.14 6.61 5.06
N TRP A 444 -8.87 7.41 4.28
CA TRP A 444 -9.79 8.40 4.81
C TRP A 444 -11.22 7.91 4.64
N ILE A 445 -12.01 8.04 5.70
CA ILE A 445 -13.43 7.70 5.72
C ILE A 445 -14.18 8.99 6.02
N ALA A 446 -14.92 9.50 5.04
CA ALA A 446 -15.77 10.67 5.26
C ALA A 446 -16.77 10.40 6.40
N GLY A 447 -17.01 11.42 7.20
CA GLY A 447 -18.11 11.45 8.16
C GLY A 447 -19.45 11.52 7.43
N ASP A 448 -20.51 11.20 8.17
CA ASP A 448 -21.88 11.25 7.67
C ASP A 448 -22.43 12.68 7.58
#